data_AF-A0A838Q365-F1
#
_entry.id   AF-A0A838Q365-F1
#
_cell.length_a   1.000
_cell.length_b   1.000
_cell.length_c   1.000
_cell.angle_alpha   90.00
_cell.angle_beta   90.00
_cell.angle_gamma   90.00
#
_symmetry.space_group_name_H-M   'P 1'
#
loop_
_entity.id
_entity.type
_entity.pdbx_description
1 polymer ?
#
loop_
_entity_poly.entity_id
_entity_poly.type
_entity_poly.pdbx_seq_one_letter_code
_entity_poly.pdbx_strand_id
1 'polypeptide(L)' 'MSALEFEQMTKAWPPLSRAVRVPHTETEYRELVELLDHLTEEVGEDEDHPLASLMDVLAVLIERYE' A
#
# COMPACT_ATOMS: atom_id res chain seq x y z
N MET A 1 13.48 -8.55 -11.52
CA MET A 1 12.73 -7.64 -12.41
C MET A 1 13.29 -7.70 -13.81
N SER A 2 12.49 -8.21 -14.74
CA SER A 2 12.70 -8.13 -16.19
C SER A 2 12.21 -6.79 -16.74
N ALA A 3 12.57 -6.48 -17.99
CA ALA A 3 12.08 -5.28 -18.67
C ALA A 3 10.54 -5.26 -18.80
N LEU A 4 9.92 -6.43 -19.02
CA LEU A 4 8.47 -6.56 -19.11
C LEU A 4 7.78 -6.28 -17.76
N GLU A 5 8.34 -6.80 -16.66
CA GLU A 5 7.82 -6.53 -15.30
C GLU A 5 7.92 -5.04 -14.96
N PHE A 6 9.01 -4.38 -15.35
CA PHE A 6 9.19 -2.93 -15.12
C PHE A 6 8.19 -2.07 -15.92
N GLU A 7 7.90 -2.45 -17.16
CA GLU A 7 6.89 -1.77 -17.97
C GLU A 7 5.48 -1.88 -17.35
N GLN A 8 5.12 -3.09 -16.88
CA GLN A 8 3.84 -3.32 -16.21
C GLN A 8 3.74 -2.50 -14.91
N MET A 9 4.80 -2.50 -14.10
CA MET A 9 4.88 -1.66 -12.90
C MET A 9 4.70 -0.19 -13.24
N THR A 10 5.39 0.31 -14.27
CA THR A 10 5.33 1.73 -14.67
C THR A 10 3.90 2.14 -15.07
N LYS A 11 3.14 1.25 -15.70
CA LYS A 11 1.73 1.49 -16.06
C LYS A 11 0.79 1.43 -14.85
N ALA A 12 1.06 0.53 -13.91
CA ALA A 12 0.25 0.35 -12.70
C ALA A 12 0.57 1.38 -11.60
N TRP A 13 1.76 2.00 -11.63
CA TRP A 13 2.24 2.85 -10.54
C TRP A 13 1.43 4.14 -10.30
N PRO A 14 1.00 4.92 -11.32
CA PRO A 14 0.32 6.19 -11.08
C PRO A 14 -0.94 6.12 -10.18
N PRO A 15 -1.85 5.14 -10.33
CA PRO A 15 -2.95 5.00 -9.36
C PRO A 15 -2.47 4.47 -8.00
N LEU A 16 -1.43 3.64 -7.96
CA LEU A 16 -0.90 3.04 -6.72
C LEU A 16 -0.04 4.00 -5.89
N SER A 17 0.56 5.03 -6.50
CA SER A 17 1.44 5.97 -5.80
C SER A 17 0.73 6.82 -4.76
N ARG A 18 -0.61 6.83 -4.77
CA ARG A 18 -1.41 7.38 -3.67
C ARG A 18 -1.34 6.46 -2.46
N ALA A 19 -1.47 5.16 -2.63
CA ALA A 19 -1.36 4.21 -1.53
C ALA A 19 0.06 4.13 -0.96
N VAL A 20 1.07 4.11 -1.83
CA VAL A 20 2.47 3.87 -1.41
C VAL A 20 3.24 5.19 -1.32
N ARG A 21 2.97 5.95 -0.25
CA ARG A 21 3.63 7.25 0.01
C ARG A 21 3.81 7.48 1.50
N VAL A 22 4.80 8.28 1.87
CA VAL A 22 4.94 8.78 3.24
C VAL A 22 3.88 9.88 3.45
N PRO A 23 2.99 9.75 4.45
CA PRO A 23 2.04 10.81 4.77
C PRO A 23 2.77 11.96 5.47
N HIS A 24 2.45 13.19 5.09
CA HIS A 24 2.98 14.42 5.68
C HIS A 24 1.87 15.28 6.31
N THR A 25 0.62 14.92 6.08
CA THR A 25 -0.55 15.58 6.67
C THR A 25 -1.47 14.57 7.32
N GLU A 26 -2.26 15.05 8.27
CA GLU A 26 -3.27 14.25 8.98
C GLU A 26 -4.31 13.66 8.00
N THR A 27 -4.68 14.39 6.95
CA THR A 27 -5.57 13.87 5.90
C THR A 27 -4.91 12.69 5.18
N GLU A 28 -3.62 12.79 4.84
CA GLU A 28 -2.91 11.71 4.17
C GLU A 28 -2.72 10.50 5.09
N TYR A 29 -2.48 10.71 6.38
CA TYR A 29 -2.44 9.64 7.37
C TYR A 29 -3.77 8.88 7.41
N ARG A 30 -4.90 9.59 7.53
CA ARG A 30 -6.23 8.97 7.54
C ARG A 30 -6.54 8.18 6.26
N GLU A 31 -6.17 8.71 5.10
CA GLU A 31 -6.33 7.98 3.83
C GLU A 31 -5.54 6.66 3.81
N LEU A 32 -4.36 6.61 4.44
CA LEU A 32 -3.57 5.37 4.52
C LEU A 32 -4.14 4.38 5.54
N VAL A 33 -4.67 4.88 6.67
CA VAL A 33 -5.37 4.05 7.67
C VAL A 33 -6.62 3.42 7.06
N GLU A 34 -7.46 4.20 6.37
CA GLU A 34 -8.66 3.68 5.67
C GLU A 34 -8.29 2.63 4.61
N LEU A 35 -7.17 2.83 3.91
CA LEU A 35 -6.68 1.84 2.96
C LEU A 35 -6.18 0.56 3.64
N LEU A 36 -5.50 0.67 4.78
CA LEU A 36 -5.03 -0.48 5.55
C LEU A 36 -6.21 -1.32 6.07
N ASP A 37 -7.29 -0.66 6.51
CA ASP A 37 -8.53 -1.34 6.91
C ASP A 37 -9.12 -2.14 5.75
N HIS A 38 -9.26 -1.54 4.56
CA HIS A 38 -9.73 -2.25 3.37
C HIS A 38 -8.81 -3.42 2.96
N LEU A 39 -7.49 -3.26 3.07
CA LEU A 39 -6.57 -4.36 2.77
C LEU A 39 -6.70 -5.50 3.78
N THR A 40 -6.94 -5.19 5.05
CA THR A 40 -7.16 -6.20 6.09
C THR A 40 -8.45 -6.99 5.82
N GLU A 41 -9.50 -6.32 5.36
CA GLU A 41 -10.75 -6.96 4.93
C GLU A 41 -10.54 -7.90 3.72
N GLU A 42 -9.78 -7.46 2.71
CA GLU A 42 -9.53 -8.24 1.49
C GLU A 42 -8.56 -9.41 1.72
N VAL A 43 -7.49 -9.22 2.49
CA VAL A 43 -6.53 -10.28 2.83
C VAL A 43 -7.15 -11.30 3.78
N GLY A 44 -7.92 -10.84 4.77
CA GLY A 44 -8.56 -11.70 5.75
C GLY A 44 -7.57 -12.61 6.49
N GLU A 45 -7.79 -13.92 6.43
CA GLU A 45 -6.94 -14.95 7.04
C GLU A 45 -5.94 -15.58 6.04
N ASP A 46 -5.86 -15.07 4.79
CA ASP A 46 -4.96 -15.60 3.77
C ASP A 46 -3.55 -15.00 3.91
N GLU A 47 -2.69 -15.70 4.65
CA GLU A 47 -1.29 -15.29 4.83
C GLU A 47 -0.48 -15.28 3.51
N ASP A 48 -0.90 -16.03 2.49
CA ASP A 48 -0.26 -16.08 1.17
C ASP A 48 -0.83 -15.04 0.19
N HIS A 49 -1.74 -14.17 0.66
CA HIS A 49 -2.41 -13.20 -0.20
C HIS A 49 -1.42 -12.24 -0.88
N PRO A 50 -1.54 -11.97 -2.19
CA PRO A 50 -0.61 -11.09 -2.91
C PRO A 50 -0.48 -9.67 -2.34
N LEU A 51 -1.50 -9.20 -1.62
CA LEU A 51 -1.53 -7.87 -0.97
C LEU A 51 -1.05 -7.88 0.49
N ALA A 52 -0.76 -9.04 1.09
CA ALA A 52 -0.29 -9.11 2.48
C ALA A 52 0.98 -8.26 2.68
N SER A 53 1.94 -8.36 1.76
CA SER A 53 3.15 -7.52 1.78
C SER A 53 2.89 -6.01 1.66
N LEU A 54 1.77 -5.59 1.07
CA LEU A 54 1.38 -4.18 1.00
C LEU A 54 0.85 -3.69 2.36
N MET A 55 0.16 -4.54 3.12
CA MET A 55 -0.27 -4.20 4.48
C MET A 55 0.93 -3.87 5.37
N ASP A 56 1.99 -4.69 5.31
CA ASP A 56 3.22 -4.45 6.09
C ASP A 56 3.86 -3.10 5.73
N VAL A 57 3.90 -2.77 4.43
CA VAL A 57 4.44 -1.48 3.97
C VAL A 57 3.59 -0.32 4.47
N LEU A 58 2.25 -0.42 4.38
CA LEU A 58 1.36 0.64 4.86
C LEU A 58 1.46 0.82 6.38
N ALA A 59 1.51 -0.26 7.15
CA ALA A 59 1.68 -0.21 8.60
C ALA A 59 2.94 0.59 8.98
N VAL A 60 4.08 0.32 8.33
CA VAL A 60 5.32 1.07 8.56
C VAL A 60 5.19 2.54 8.16
N LEU A 61 4.49 2.86 7.06
CA LEU A 61 4.30 4.24 6.62
C LEU A 61 3.42 5.05 7.58
N ILE A 62 2.39 4.41 8.15
CA ILE A 62 1.48 4.98 9.16
C ILE A 62 2.24 5.20 10.47
N GLU A 63 2.98 4.19 10.96
CA GLU A 63 3.80 4.29 12.19
C GLU A 63 4.85 5.39 12.12
N ARG A 64 5.36 5.73 10.92
CA ARG A 64 6.36 6.79 10.73
C ARG A 64 5.79 8.21 10.85
N TYR A 65 4.47 8.35 10.72
CA TYR A 65 3.78 9.63 10.90
C TYR A 65 3.51 9.94 12.37
N GLU A 66 3.18 8.90 13.15
CA GLU A 66 2.91 8.98 14.59
C GLU A 66 4.15 9.41 15.41
#